data_AF-A0A2U1RZJ5-F1
#
_entry.id   AF-A0A2U1RZJ5-F1
#
_cell.length_a   1.000
_cell.length_b   1.000
_cell.length_c   1.000
_cell.angle_alpha   90.00
_cell.angle_beta   90.00
_cell.angle_gamma   90.00
#
_symmetry.space_group_name_H-M   'P 1'
#
loop_
_entity.id
_entity.type
_entity.pdbx_description
1 polymer ?
#
loop_
_entity_poly.entity_id
_entity_poly.type
_entity_poly.pdbx_seq_one_letter_code
_entity_poly.pdbx_strand_id
1 'polypeptide(L)'
;MASPAPCSPIIRKVKRCVYVFATALAIFAFRGSSLAVEGKIPAAERKPVANPTTTAQAHYELGISFHEQMFTSLDQAIAEYEQAIKLRNDFAEAHYHLGLSYHTKAKLGADDKALYRKALKEYKLYLKYLPKGPLAEKSRQNIKAVEQRIR
;
A
#
# COMPACT_ATOMS: atom_id res chain seq x y z
N MET A 1 2.55 -49.09 32.96
CA MET A 1 1.32 -48.58 32.34
C MET A 1 0.80 -47.42 33.18
N ALA A 2 0.88 -46.19 32.68
CA ALA A 2 0.16 -45.05 33.25
C ALA A 2 -0.04 -44.03 32.13
N SER A 3 -1.21 -44.08 31.49
CA SER A 3 -1.64 -43.06 30.53
C SER A 3 -1.93 -41.75 31.28
N PRO A 4 -1.50 -40.58 30.79
CA PRO A 4 -1.91 -39.31 31.39
C PRO A 4 -3.39 -39.02 31.07
N ALA A 5 -4.13 -38.60 32.10
CA ALA A 5 -5.56 -38.29 32.04
C ALA A 5 -5.88 -37.10 31.10
N PRO A 6 -7.06 -37.08 30.45
CA PRO A 6 -7.48 -35.99 29.57
C PRO A 6 -7.81 -34.72 30.38
N CYS A 7 -7.12 -33.61 30.05
CA CYS A 7 -7.35 -32.29 30.62
C CYS A 7 -8.75 -31.75 30.26
N SER A 8 -9.53 -31.35 31.26
CA SER A 8 -10.91 -30.86 31.07
C SER A 8 -10.98 -29.49 30.36
N PRO A 9 -12.02 -29.23 29.55
CA PRO A 9 -12.13 -28.02 28.72
C PRO A 9 -12.24 -26.70 29.53
N ILE A 10 -12.58 -26.79 30.81
CA ILE A 10 -12.72 -25.65 31.72
C ILE A 10 -11.34 -25.05 32.04
N ILE A 11 -10.32 -25.89 32.25
CA ILE A 11 -8.94 -25.46 32.58
C ILE A 11 -8.30 -24.70 31.40
N ARG A 12 -8.69 -25.04 30.16
CA ARG A 12 -8.18 -24.41 28.93
C ARG A 12 -8.73 -23.00 28.73
N LYS A 13 -9.99 -22.73 29.11
CA LYS A 13 -10.60 -21.39 29.06
C LYS A 13 -10.02 -20.45 30.13
N VAL A 14 -9.80 -20.96 31.35
CA VAL A 14 -9.22 -20.16 32.44
C VAL A 14 -7.78 -19.71 32.11
N LYS A 15 -6.95 -20.60 31.54
CA LYS A 15 -5.59 -20.23 31.10
C LYS A 15 -5.57 -19.17 29.99
N ARG A 16 -6.54 -19.21 29.06
CA ARG A 16 -6.65 -18.22 27.97
C ARG A 16 -7.11 -16.86 28.48
N CYS A 17 -8.00 -16.81 29.48
CA CYS A 17 -8.40 -15.56 30.13
C CYS A 17 -7.26 -14.93 30.96
N VAL A 18 -6.49 -15.72 31.72
CA VAL A 18 -5.34 -15.21 32.48
C VAL A 18 -4.25 -14.66 31.55
N TYR A 19 -4.01 -15.31 30.39
CA TYR A 19 -3.01 -14.86 29.42
C TYR A 19 -3.39 -13.54 28.75
N VAL A 20 -4.68 -13.34 28.39
CA VAL A 20 -5.17 -12.09 27.80
C VAL A 20 -5.10 -10.92 28.80
N PHE A 21 -5.39 -11.16 30.08
CA PHE A 21 -5.23 -10.16 31.14
C PHE A 21 -3.76 -9.83 31.44
N ALA A 22 -2.86 -10.81 31.41
CA ALA A 22 -1.42 -10.59 31.61
C ALA A 22 -0.78 -9.77 30.46
N THR A 23 -1.22 -9.97 29.21
CA THR A 23 -0.75 -9.16 28.07
C THR A 23 -1.30 -7.72 28.08
N ALA A 24 -2.50 -7.49 28.63
CA ALA A 24 -3.07 -6.15 28.72
C ALA A 24 -2.36 -5.26 29.75
N LEU A 25 -1.87 -5.83 30.86
CA LEU A 25 -1.08 -5.11 31.86
C LEU A 25 0.34 -4.75 31.36
N ALA A 26 0.93 -5.57 30.47
CA ALA A 26 2.23 -5.27 29.86
C ALA A 26 2.17 -4.10 28.85
N ILE A 27 1.04 -3.88 28.18
CA ILE A 27 0.85 -2.77 27.23
C ILE A 27 0.70 -1.42 27.96
N PHE A 28 0.16 -1.42 29.19
CA PHE A 28 0.05 -0.22 30.00
C PHE A 28 1.37 0.15 30.70
N ALA A 29 2.21 -0.83 31.04
CA ALA A 29 3.53 -0.60 31.62
C ALA A 29 4.54 0.04 30.64
N PHE A 30 4.37 -0.13 29.33
CA PHE A 30 5.25 0.52 28.33
C PHE A 30 4.84 1.96 27.99
N ARG A 31 3.64 2.41 28.39
CA ARG A 31 3.18 3.80 28.19
C ARG A 31 3.37 4.72 29.41
N GLY A 32 3.90 4.20 30.53
CA GLY A 32 4.04 4.93 31.79
C GLY A 32 5.43 5.49 32.12
N SER A 33 6.49 5.14 31.38
CA SER A 33 7.87 5.52 31.71
C SER A 33 8.38 6.71 30.89
N SER A 34 7.71 7.87 30.97
CA SER A 34 8.20 9.13 30.38
C SER A 34 8.35 10.28 31.39
N LEU A 35 8.53 9.97 32.68
CA LEU A 35 8.76 10.98 33.72
C LEU A 35 9.87 10.51 34.66
N ALA A 36 11.13 10.76 34.26
CA ALA A 36 12.27 11.09 35.13
C ALA A 36 13.60 10.84 34.39
N VAL A 37 13.93 11.72 33.45
CA VAL A 37 15.32 12.10 33.24
C VAL A 37 15.36 13.61 33.43
N GLU A 38 15.31 14.07 34.68
CA GLU A 38 15.87 15.38 35.03
C GLU A 38 17.40 15.27 34.93
N GLY A 39 17.88 15.22 33.69
CA GLY A 39 19.24 15.61 33.40
C GLY A 39 19.34 17.12 33.60
N LYS A 40 19.85 17.55 34.75
CA LYS A 40 20.42 18.88 34.93
C LYS A 40 21.54 19.04 33.90
N ILE A 41 21.21 19.60 32.75
CA ILE A 41 22.20 20.15 31.83
C ILE A 41 22.40 21.60 32.26
N PRO A 42 23.60 22.01 32.72
CA PRO A 42 23.86 23.41 33.02
C PRO A 42 23.56 24.24 31.77
N ALA A 43 22.89 25.38 31.95
CA ALA A 43 22.36 26.25 30.90
C ALA A 43 23.43 26.96 30.03
N ALA A 44 24.66 26.45 30.01
CA ALA A 44 25.73 26.94 29.15
C ALA A 44 25.95 25.93 28.03
N GLU A 45 25.66 26.35 26.79
CA GLU A 45 25.91 25.64 25.54
C GLU A 45 24.96 24.48 25.17
N ARG A 46 23.64 24.71 25.25
CA ARG A 46 22.82 24.30 24.10
C ARG A 46 22.93 25.41 23.06
N LYS A 47 24.04 25.44 22.30
CA LYS A 47 23.97 26.06 20.98
C LYS A 47 22.80 25.37 20.29
N PRO A 48 21.79 26.09 19.79
CA PRO A 48 20.88 25.47 18.85
C PRO A 48 21.78 25.09 17.68
N VAL A 49 22.13 23.81 17.59
CA VAL A 49 22.33 23.24 16.27
C VAL A 49 20.94 23.27 15.67
N ALA A 50 20.59 24.45 15.15
CA ALA A 50 19.74 24.50 14.00
C ALA A 50 20.47 23.59 13.02
N ASN A 51 20.02 22.35 12.91
CA ASN A 51 20.07 21.67 11.64
C ASN A 51 18.88 22.26 10.90
N PRO A 52 19.07 23.35 10.12
CA PRO A 52 18.20 23.52 8.98
C PRO A 52 18.57 22.34 8.07
N THR A 53 17.94 21.18 8.28
CA THR A 53 17.45 20.47 7.10
C THR A 53 16.60 21.55 6.44
N THR A 54 17.22 22.27 5.50
CA THR A 54 16.67 23.52 4.99
C THR A 54 15.24 23.22 4.58
N THR A 55 14.30 24.15 4.80
CA THR A 55 12.89 23.92 4.45
C THR A 55 12.76 23.34 3.03
N ALA A 56 13.65 23.73 2.11
CA ALA A 56 13.82 23.11 0.79
C ALA A 56 14.17 21.60 0.82
N GLN A 57 15.20 21.18 1.56
CA GLN A 57 15.56 19.76 1.70
C GLN A 57 14.43 18.94 2.37
N ALA A 58 13.78 19.48 3.40
CA ALA A 58 12.64 18.82 4.04
C ALA A 58 11.44 18.66 3.07
N HIS A 59 11.14 19.70 2.28
CA HIS A 59 10.10 19.60 1.23
C HIS A 59 10.51 18.66 0.09
N TYR A 60 11.79 18.58 -0.25
CA TYR A 60 12.30 17.64 -1.25
C TYR A 60 12.13 16.19 -0.80
N GLU A 61 12.54 15.87 0.44
CA GLU A 61 12.36 14.53 1.04
C GLU A 61 10.87 14.16 1.14
N LEU A 62 10.01 15.11 1.51
CA LEU A 62 8.56 14.92 1.49
C LEU A 62 8.04 14.61 0.07
N GLY A 63 8.55 15.31 -0.95
CA GLY A 63 8.23 15.06 -2.35
C GLY A 63 8.60 13.64 -2.80
N ILE A 64 9.78 13.14 -2.41
CA ILE A 64 10.17 11.74 -2.66
C ILE A 64 9.17 10.78 -2.01
N SER A 65 8.80 11.01 -0.74
CA SER A 65 7.86 10.13 -0.04
C SER A 65 6.50 10.05 -0.75
N PHE A 66 5.97 11.16 -1.25
CA PHE A 66 4.71 11.18 -2.00
C PHE A 66 4.84 10.48 -3.35
N HIS A 67 5.99 10.64 -4.02
CA HIS A 67 6.28 9.91 -5.25
C HIS A 67 6.27 8.39 -5.01
N GLU A 68 6.97 7.91 -3.98
CA GLU A 68 7.02 6.47 -3.62
C GLU A 68 5.65 5.91 -3.21
N GLN A 69 4.87 6.67 -2.44
CA GLN A 69 3.51 6.29 -2.06
C GLN A 69 2.61 6.15 -3.29
N MET A 70 2.73 7.02 -4.29
CA MET A 70 1.97 6.92 -5.53
C MET A 70 2.28 5.62 -6.28
N PHE A 71 3.56 5.22 -6.39
CA PHE A 71 3.93 3.94 -7.02
C PHE A 71 3.36 2.74 -6.26
N THR A 72 3.47 2.74 -4.93
CA THR A 72 2.91 1.68 -4.08
C THR A 72 1.39 1.58 -4.23
N SER A 73 0.71 2.73 -4.31
CA SER A 73 -0.74 2.79 -4.50
C SER A 73 -1.17 2.25 -5.87
N LEU A 74 -0.37 2.47 -6.92
CA LEU A 74 -0.61 1.86 -8.23
C LEU A 74 -0.48 0.34 -8.19
N ASP A 75 0.50 -0.18 -7.44
CA ASP A 75 0.69 -1.62 -7.28
C ASP A 75 -0.43 -2.29 -6.51
N GLN A 76 -0.92 -1.66 -5.44
CA GLN A 76 -2.10 -2.12 -4.72
C GLN A 76 -3.34 -2.09 -5.61
N ALA A 77 -3.55 -1.01 -6.38
CA ALA A 77 -4.69 -0.91 -7.30
C ALA A 77 -4.65 -2.01 -8.38
N ILE A 78 -3.47 -2.29 -8.95
CA ILE A 78 -3.28 -3.39 -9.91
C ILE A 78 -3.71 -4.72 -9.28
N ALA A 79 -3.23 -5.01 -8.06
CA ALA A 79 -3.57 -6.26 -7.38
C ALA A 79 -5.08 -6.41 -7.16
N GLU A 80 -5.77 -5.36 -6.70
CA GLU A 80 -7.21 -5.39 -6.47
C GLU A 80 -8.02 -5.56 -7.77
N TYR A 81 -7.64 -4.87 -8.85
CA TYR A 81 -8.30 -5.07 -10.15
C TYR A 81 -8.06 -6.47 -10.71
N GLU A 82 -6.87 -7.04 -10.52
CA GLU A 82 -6.60 -8.43 -10.90
C GLU A 82 -7.47 -9.42 -10.10
N GLN A 83 -7.72 -9.18 -8.81
CA GLN A 83 -8.66 -10.00 -8.04
C GLN A 83 -10.10 -9.83 -8.53
N ALA A 84 -10.53 -8.60 -8.83
CA ALA A 84 -11.85 -8.34 -9.40
C ALA A 84 -12.06 -9.10 -10.72
N ILE A 85 -11.04 -9.13 -11.59
CA ILE A 85 -11.06 -9.88 -12.84
C ILE A 85 -11.09 -11.39 -12.58
N LYS A 86 -10.32 -11.92 -11.62
CA LYS A 86 -10.38 -13.35 -11.25
C LYS A 86 -11.77 -13.79 -10.79
N LEU A 87 -12.48 -12.93 -10.05
CA LEU A 87 -13.84 -13.20 -9.60
C LEU A 87 -14.84 -13.08 -10.74
N ARG A 88 -14.64 -12.12 -11.65
CA ARG A 88 -15.49 -11.88 -12.81
C ARG A 88 -14.66 -11.49 -14.03
N ASN A 89 -14.37 -12.47 -14.87
CA ASN A 89 -13.49 -12.32 -16.04
C ASN A 89 -14.03 -11.35 -17.10
N ASP A 90 -15.34 -11.07 -17.11
CA ASP A 90 -16.01 -10.16 -18.05
C ASP A 90 -16.30 -8.77 -17.44
N PHE A 91 -15.71 -8.46 -16.28
CA PHE A 91 -15.88 -7.15 -15.64
C PHE A 91 -15.12 -6.07 -16.41
N ALA A 92 -15.78 -5.50 -17.42
CA ALA A 92 -15.19 -4.54 -18.34
C ALA A 92 -14.50 -3.38 -17.60
N GLU A 93 -15.16 -2.72 -16.65
CA GLU A 93 -14.62 -1.57 -15.93
C GLU A 93 -13.31 -1.89 -15.20
N ALA A 94 -13.18 -3.10 -14.62
CA ALA A 94 -11.94 -3.53 -13.99
C ALA A 94 -10.80 -3.62 -15.01
N HIS A 95 -11.06 -4.13 -16.22
CA HIS A 95 -10.06 -4.12 -17.31
C HIS A 95 -9.65 -2.69 -17.70
N TYR A 96 -10.59 -1.73 -17.77
CA TYR A 96 -10.23 -0.34 -18.07
C TYR A 96 -9.31 0.25 -16.99
N HIS A 97 -9.66 0.08 -15.72
CA HIS A 97 -8.89 0.66 -14.62
C HIS A 97 -7.54 -0.04 -14.43
N LEU A 98 -7.48 -1.36 -14.62
CA LEU A 98 -6.20 -2.08 -14.66
C LEU A 98 -5.29 -1.58 -15.78
N GLY A 99 -5.85 -1.36 -16.98
CA GLY A 99 -5.11 -0.76 -18.09
C GLY A 99 -4.58 0.64 -17.77
N LEU A 100 -5.39 1.46 -17.09
CA LEU A 100 -5.00 2.81 -16.64
C LEU A 100 -3.89 2.78 -15.58
N SER A 101 -3.96 1.86 -14.63
CA SER A 101 -2.90 1.69 -13.62
C SER A 101 -1.59 1.26 -14.27
N TYR A 102 -1.63 0.31 -15.22
CA TYR A 102 -0.45 -0.10 -15.98
C TYR A 102 0.13 1.03 -16.84
N HIS A 103 -0.72 1.79 -17.54
CA HIS A 103 -0.30 2.96 -18.33
C HIS A 103 0.37 4.01 -17.43
N THR A 104 -0.27 4.37 -16.32
CA THR A 104 0.27 5.36 -15.38
C THR A 104 1.60 4.90 -14.80
N LYS A 105 1.70 3.64 -14.37
CA LYS A 105 2.96 3.07 -13.86
C LYS A 105 4.07 3.08 -14.92
N ALA A 106 3.75 2.75 -16.18
CA ALA A 106 4.71 2.81 -17.29
C ALA A 106 5.24 4.23 -17.51
N LYS A 107 4.34 5.23 -17.52
CA LYS A 107 4.66 6.64 -17.75
C LYS A 107 5.47 7.26 -16.61
N LEU A 108 5.19 6.88 -15.37
CA LEU A 108 5.89 7.39 -14.19
C LEU A 108 7.28 6.75 -14.02
N GLY A 109 7.45 5.51 -14.49
CA GLY A 109 8.75 4.85 -14.59
C GLY A 109 9.54 5.28 -15.82
N ALA A 110 10.53 4.48 -16.22
CA ALA A 110 11.37 4.71 -17.40
C ALA A 110 10.70 4.25 -18.71
N ASP A 111 9.44 4.64 -18.95
CA ASP A 111 8.65 4.27 -20.13
C ASP A 111 8.71 2.76 -20.47
N ASP A 112 8.36 1.93 -19.47
CA ASP A 112 8.43 0.48 -19.61
C ASP A 112 7.43 -0.03 -20.68
N LYS A 113 7.98 -0.41 -21.84
CA LYS A 113 7.22 -0.98 -22.96
C LYS A 113 6.45 -2.25 -22.58
N ALA A 114 6.91 -3.03 -21.59
CA ALA A 114 6.18 -4.21 -21.13
C ALA A 114 4.89 -3.82 -20.39
N LEU A 115 4.93 -2.79 -19.53
CA LEU A 115 3.74 -2.27 -18.86
C LEU A 115 2.77 -1.63 -19.86
N TYR A 116 3.26 -0.91 -20.86
CA TYR A 116 2.43 -0.39 -21.94
C TYR A 116 1.73 -1.50 -22.74
N ARG A 117 2.41 -2.63 -23.01
CA ARG A 117 1.78 -3.80 -23.64
C ARG A 117 0.67 -4.40 -22.77
N LYS A 118 0.88 -4.49 -21.46
CA LYS A 118 -0.19 -4.91 -20.52
C LYS A 118 -1.37 -3.94 -20.58
N ALA A 119 -1.12 -2.63 -20.50
CA ALA A 119 -2.18 -1.63 -20.59
C ALA A 119 -3.02 -1.77 -21.88
N LEU A 120 -2.37 -1.95 -23.04
CA LEU A 120 -3.07 -2.17 -24.31
C LEU A 120 -3.97 -3.40 -24.30
N LYS A 121 -3.48 -4.50 -23.74
CA LYS A 121 -4.27 -5.75 -23.64
C LYS A 121 -5.55 -5.48 -22.85
N GLU A 122 -5.44 -4.84 -21.69
CA GLU A 122 -6.58 -4.60 -20.80
C GLU A 122 -7.58 -3.60 -21.40
N TYR A 123 -7.12 -2.52 -22.04
CA TYR A 123 -8.04 -1.61 -22.76
C TYR A 123 -8.79 -2.29 -23.91
N LYS A 124 -8.12 -3.19 -24.65
CA LYS A 124 -8.77 -3.99 -25.70
C LYS A 124 -9.79 -4.96 -25.11
N LEU A 125 -9.52 -5.54 -23.94
CA LEU A 125 -10.49 -6.38 -23.22
C LEU A 125 -11.71 -5.57 -22.76
N TYR A 126 -11.54 -4.35 -22.24
CA TYR A 126 -12.67 -3.45 -21.96
C TYR A 126 -13.57 -3.28 -23.19
N LEU A 127 -12.98 -2.98 -24.35
CA LEU A 127 -13.76 -2.77 -25.59
C LEU A 127 -14.39 -4.05 -26.13
N LYS A 128 -13.80 -5.22 -25.83
CA LYS A 128 -14.38 -6.52 -26.17
C LYS A 128 -15.65 -6.78 -25.37
N TYR A 129 -15.63 -6.53 -24.06
CA TYR A 129 -16.78 -6.79 -23.18
C TYR A 129 -17.84 -5.67 -23.25
N LEU A 130 -17.41 -4.41 -23.40
CA LEU A 130 -18.31 -3.25 -23.38
C LEU A 130 -17.93 -2.18 -24.43
N PRO A 131 -18.13 -2.45 -25.74
CA PRO A 131 -17.66 -1.58 -26.84
C PRO A 131 -18.33 -0.20 -26.93
N LYS A 132 -19.56 -0.07 -26.40
CA LYS A 132 -20.35 1.16 -26.35
C LYS A 132 -20.53 1.68 -24.91
N GLY A 133 -19.68 1.23 -23.98
CA GLY A 133 -19.74 1.65 -22.59
C GLY A 133 -19.28 3.09 -22.36
N PRO A 134 -19.47 3.62 -21.14
CA PRO A 134 -19.17 5.01 -20.80
C PRO A 134 -17.68 5.37 -20.92
N LEU A 135 -16.79 4.38 -20.89
CA LEU A 135 -15.34 4.56 -20.99
C LEU A 135 -14.78 4.11 -22.35
N ALA A 136 -15.63 3.76 -23.32
CA ALA A 136 -15.19 3.21 -24.60
C ALA A 136 -14.39 4.22 -25.44
N GLU A 137 -14.82 5.48 -25.47
CA GLU A 137 -14.06 6.51 -26.16
C GLU A 137 -12.71 6.76 -25.47
N LYS A 138 -12.70 6.88 -24.15
CA LYS A 138 -11.48 7.04 -23.35
C LYS A 138 -10.52 5.86 -23.55
N SER A 139 -11.05 4.64 -23.58
CA SER A 139 -10.27 3.42 -23.84
C SER A 139 -9.60 3.47 -25.22
N ARG A 140 -10.35 3.87 -26.27
CA ARG A 140 -9.79 4.06 -27.63
C ARG A 140 -8.70 5.14 -27.68
N GLN A 141 -8.90 6.26 -26.98
CA GLN A 141 -7.90 7.33 -26.90
C GLN A 141 -6.64 6.85 -26.17
N ASN A 142 -6.80 6.15 -25.05
CA ASN A 142 -5.68 5.58 -24.30
C ASN A 142 -4.91 4.55 -25.12
N ILE A 143 -5.58 3.70 -25.89
CA ILE A 143 -4.94 2.75 -26.81
C ILE A 143 -4.04 3.49 -27.81
N LYS A 144 -4.55 4.53 -28.48
CA LYS A 144 -3.77 5.34 -29.42
C LYS A 144 -2.55 5.98 -28.76
N ALA A 145 -2.73 6.55 -27.57
CA ALA A 145 -1.64 7.18 -26.82
C ALA A 145 -0.55 6.18 -26.43
N VAL A 146 -0.93 4.97 -26.00
CA VAL A 146 0.03 3.91 -25.65
C VAL A 146 0.74 3.37 -26.90
N GLU A 147 0.02 3.16 -28.01
CA GLU A 147 0.61 2.71 -29.28
C GLU A 147 1.67 3.69 -29.79
N GLN A 148 1.45 5.00 -29.64
CA GLN A 148 2.42 6.03 -30.00
C GLN A 148 3.72 5.95 -29.16
N ARG A 149 3.64 5.53 -27.89
CA ARG A 149 4.82 5.39 -27.02
C ARG A 149 5.59 4.09 -27.19
N ILE A 150 4.94 3.03 -27.67
CA ILE A 150 5.60 1.74 -27.91
C ILE A 150 6.43 1.76 -29.20
N ARG A 151 5.98 2.54 -30.21
CA ARG A 151 6.62 2.68 -31.52
C ARG A 151 8.09 3.07 -31.39
#